data_AF-A0A093VKL8-F1
#
_entry.id   AF-A0A093VKL8-F1
#
_cell.length_a   1.000
_cell.length_b   1.000
_cell.length_c   1.000
_cell.angle_alpha   90.00
_cell.angle_beta   90.00
_cell.angle_gamma   90.00
#
_symmetry.space_group_name_H-M   'P 1'
#
loop_
_entity.id
_entity.type
_entity.pdbx_description
1 polymer ?
#
loop_
_entity_poly.entity_id
_entity_poly.type
_entity_poly.pdbx_seq_one_letter_code
_entity_poly.pdbx_strand_id
1 'polypeptide(L)'
;MAPTMTTTTSTSILKLPLDTRNDPSLLQFNQLLYIPETGIWAPGKKSTPIFDFSSHFDRSSVSWFTDDYVGFNGDVMAQAKEIATTAISQEQNAAEEIPNPSIIFKLARTHWYNDSKWTVTKPVFEQRLLDALGDESDVDSIRKQKLQNMENAQQEQQQNDIVLAESSSPMLAFGVTNIVFPPNSLHSSHPITVRPTNATRRSQSFVHDSVSYAWDVNKRLFPGGGGVLSLYKGVGSISKIEIGRYQSDNGKVIPGGVMVIDSDEVDVLIAVLSLLAVLSQRDSFSFPTSRQVA
;
A
#
# COMPACT_ATOMS: atom_id res chain seq x y z
N MET A 1 -35.45 -8.43 -56.06
CA MET A 1 -34.02 -8.41 -55.69
C MET A 1 -33.90 -7.61 -54.41
N ALA A 2 -33.60 -8.27 -53.28
CA ALA A 2 -33.52 -7.64 -51.97
C ALA A 2 -32.08 -7.17 -51.69
N PRO A 3 -31.88 -6.01 -51.02
CA PRO A 3 -30.54 -5.52 -50.72
C PRO A 3 -29.95 -6.30 -49.54
N THR A 4 -28.79 -6.93 -49.79
CA THR A 4 -27.98 -7.60 -48.79
C THR A 4 -27.36 -6.56 -47.87
N MET A 5 -27.82 -6.49 -46.62
CA MET A 5 -27.17 -5.65 -45.60
C MET A 5 -25.91 -6.35 -45.10
N THR A 6 -24.75 -5.83 -45.49
CA THR A 6 -23.45 -6.20 -44.94
C THR A 6 -23.29 -5.55 -43.58
N THR A 7 -23.37 -6.36 -42.52
CA THR A 7 -22.98 -5.99 -41.16
C THR A 7 -21.46 -5.85 -41.08
N THR A 8 -20.97 -4.61 -40.99
CA THR A 8 -19.58 -4.30 -40.68
C THR A 8 -19.32 -4.58 -39.21
N THR A 9 -18.71 -5.72 -38.91
CA THR A 9 -18.14 -6.02 -37.60
C THR A 9 -16.95 -5.09 -37.35
N SER A 10 -17.17 -4.07 -36.52
CA SER A 10 -16.10 -3.28 -35.92
C SER A 10 -15.27 -4.18 -35.01
N THR A 11 -14.20 -4.76 -35.56
CA THR A 11 -13.14 -5.39 -34.79
C THR A 11 -12.35 -4.30 -34.09
N SER A 12 -12.69 -4.03 -32.84
CA SER A 12 -11.84 -3.28 -31.90
C SER A 12 -10.62 -4.13 -31.55
N ILE A 13 -9.73 -4.27 -32.54
CA ILE A 13 -8.40 -4.84 -32.38
C ILE A 13 -7.52 -3.75 -31.79
N LEU A 14 -7.18 -3.97 -30.52
CA LEU A 14 -6.01 -3.45 -29.80
C LEU A 14 -4.92 -2.87 -30.73
N LYS A 15 -4.95 -1.56 -30.93
CA LYS A 15 -3.77 -0.72 -31.17
C LYS A 15 -3.29 -0.27 -29.77
N LEU A 16 -2.05 -0.29 -29.35
CA LEU A 16 -0.71 -0.55 -29.91
C LEU A 16 0.22 -0.67 -28.66
N PRO A 17 1.52 -1.00 -28.79
CA PRO A 17 2.47 -0.76 -27.70
C PRO A 17 2.43 0.73 -27.37
N LEU A 18 2.03 1.08 -26.16
CA LEU A 18 2.13 2.45 -25.67
C LEU A 18 3.62 2.81 -25.66
N ASP A 19 4.05 3.59 -26.65
CA ASP A 19 5.29 4.34 -26.55
C ASP A 19 5.01 5.50 -25.58
N THR A 20 5.10 5.20 -24.29
CA THR A 20 4.82 6.10 -23.16
C THR A 20 5.88 7.18 -22.96
N ARG A 21 6.98 7.12 -23.72
CA ARG A 21 8.18 7.97 -23.54
C ARG A 21 7.93 9.47 -23.69
N ASN A 22 6.81 9.87 -24.31
CA ASN A 22 6.46 11.28 -24.55
C ASN A 22 5.08 11.67 -24.00
N ASP A 23 4.45 10.84 -23.17
CA ASP A 23 3.16 11.20 -22.58
C ASP A 23 3.35 11.91 -21.23
N PRO A 24 3.18 13.24 -21.16
CA PRO A 24 3.36 14.00 -19.92
C PRO A 24 2.30 13.67 -18.86
N SER A 25 1.23 12.94 -19.20
CA SER A 25 0.24 12.46 -18.23
C SER A 25 0.74 11.26 -17.42
N LEU A 26 1.61 10.42 -17.98
CA LEU A 26 2.19 9.26 -17.28
C LEU A 26 3.32 9.64 -16.32
N LEU A 27 3.78 10.89 -16.36
CA LEU A 27 4.66 11.47 -15.34
C LEU A 27 3.91 11.85 -14.06
N GLN A 28 2.57 11.81 -14.05
CA GLN A 28 1.79 12.52 -13.03
C GLN A 28 1.35 11.69 -11.81
N PHE A 29 1.38 10.35 -11.84
CA PHE A 29 0.61 9.58 -10.85
C PHE A 29 1.36 8.44 -10.17
N ASN A 30 2.56 8.73 -9.67
CA ASN A 30 3.19 7.88 -8.68
C ASN A 30 2.82 8.34 -7.27
N GLN A 31 2.18 7.47 -6.50
CA GLN A 31 2.04 7.65 -5.06
C GLN A 31 3.24 7.05 -4.34
N LEU A 32 3.76 7.81 -3.39
CA LEU A 32 4.83 7.38 -2.51
C LEU A 32 4.28 7.09 -1.12
N LEU A 33 4.39 5.84 -0.72
CA LEU A 33 3.86 5.33 0.53
C LEU A 33 4.99 4.85 1.43
N TYR A 34 4.86 5.13 2.72
CA TYR A 34 5.68 4.48 3.74
C TYR A 34 4.87 3.43 4.50
N ILE A 35 5.44 2.23 4.60
CA ILE A 35 4.86 1.10 5.31
C ILE A 35 5.74 0.82 6.53
N PRO A 36 5.39 1.34 7.72
CA PRO A 36 6.18 1.12 8.94
C PRO A 36 6.22 -0.36 9.32
N GLU A 37 7.34 -0.80 9.88
CA GLU A 37 7.46 -2.15 10.46
C GLU A 37 6.63 -2.29 11.74
N THR A 38 6.56 -1.20 12.50
CA THR A 38 6.01 -1.17 13.85
C THR A 38 4.50 -1.30 13.85
N GLY A 39 3.99 -2.25 14.64
CA GLY A 39 2.54 -2.39 14.87
C GLY A 39 1.83 -3.29 13.87
N ILE A 40 2.41 -3.50 12.68
CA ILE A 40 1.88 -4.44 11.69
C ILE A 40 1.84 -5.83 12.34
N TRP A 41 2.98 -6.38 12.76
CA TRP A 41 3.00 -7.77 13.20
C TRP A 41 2.40 -8.03 14.58
N ALA A 42 2.34 -7.04 15.48
CA ALA A 42 1.99 -7.30 16.88
C ALA A 42 0.47 -7.24 17.12
N PRO A 43 -0.18 -8.34 17.55
CA PRO A 43 -1.60 -8.33 17.90
C PRO A 43 -1.84 -7.40 19.09
N GLY A 44 -2.95 -6.65 19.07
CA GLY A 44 -3.32 -5.74 20.15
C GLY A 44 -2.47 -4.48 20.31
N LYS A 45 -1.47 -4.25 19.44
CA LYS A 45 -0.84 -2.92 19.33
C LYS A 45 -1.76 -1.95 18.58
N LYS A 46 -1.58 -0.66 18.87
CA LYS A 46 -2.28 0.44 18.19
C LYS A 46 -2.20 0.28 16.66
N SER A 47 -3.29 0.59 15.99
CA SER A 47 -3.40 0.61 14.53
C SER A 47 -2.18 1.27 13.89
N THR A 48 -1.65 0.66 12.84
CA THR A 48 -0.48 1.18 12.14
C THR A 48 -0.91 2.12 11.01
N PRO A 49 -0.56 3.42 11.05
CA PRO A 49 -0.87 4.33 9.96
C PRO A 49 0.00 4.04 8.73
N ILE A 50 -0.60 4.15 7.55
CA ILE A 50 0.13 4.23 6.27
C ILE A 50 0.16 5.69 5.84
N PHE A 51 1.36 6.17 5.56
CA PHE A 51 1.62 7.58 5.28
C PHE A 51 1.81 7.80 3.78
N ASP A 52 1.14 8.83 3.26
CA ASP A 52 1.40 9.38 1.94
C ASP A 52 2.50 10.45 2.03
N PHE A 53 3.58 10.26 1.28
CA PHE A 53 4.68 11.22 1.14
C PHE A 53 4.68 11.90 -0.23
N SER A 54 3.68 11.67 -1.08
CA SER A 54 3.65 12.16 -2.45
C SER A 54 3.66 13.69 -2.58
N SER A 55 3.26 14.41 -1.54
CA SER A 55 3.31 15.89 -1.45
C SER A 55 4.72 16.43 -1.24
N HIS A 56 5.64 15.61 -0.72
CA HIS A 56 7.02 16.01 -0.43
C HIS A 56 7.96 15.82 -1.64
N PHE A 57 7.44 15.31 -2.75
CA PHE A 57 8.20 15.03 -3.97
C PHE A 57 7.84 16.02 -5.07
N ASP A 58 8.85 16.76 -5.55
CA ASP A 58 8.70 17.52 -6.78
C ASP A 58 8.74 16.57 -7.98
N ARG A 59 7.54 16.14 -8.38
CA ARG A 59 7.32 15.20 -9.50
C ARG A 59 7.84 15.72 -10.83
N SER A 60 8.00 17.03 -11.00
CA SER A 60 8.45 17.64 -12.26
C SER A 60 9.96 17.48 -12.49
N SER A 61 10.71 17.28 -11.41
CA SER A 61 12.17 17.27 -11.43
C SER A 61 12.79 15.87 -11.48
N VAL A 62 11.97 14.82 -11.35
CA VAL A 62 12.43 13.45 -11.11
C VAL A 62 11.84 12.48 -12.13
N SER A 63 12.70 11.81 -12.91
CA SER A 63 12.29 10.63 -13.65
C SER A 63 12.13 9.47 -12.68
N TRP A 64 10.88 9.08 -12.42
CA TRP A 64 10.52 7.99 -11.53
C TRP A 64 10.94 6.63 -12.06
N PHE A 65 11.01 6.49 -13.38
CA PHE A 65 11.43 5.28 -14.06
C PHE A 65 12.82 5.47 -14.67
N THR A 66 13.55 4.37 -14.84
CA THR A 66 14.72 4.29 -15.70
C THR A 66 14.33 4.61 -17.14
N ASP A 67 15.28 5.07 -17.97
CA ASP A 67 15.02 5.50 -19.36
C ASP A 67 14.35 4.43 -20.23
N ASP A 68 14.44 3.15 -19.82
CA ASP A 68 13.82 2.01 -20.48
C ASP A 68 12.42 1.65 -19.95
N TYR A 69 11.90 2.37 -18.95
CA TYR A 69 10.66 2.05 -18.22
C TYR A 69 10.62 0.61 -17.66
N VAL A 70 11.79 -0.01 -17.48
CA VAL A 70 11.90 -1.38 -16.96
C VAL A 70 11.93 -1.37 -15.43
N GLY A 71 12.08 -0.21 -14.80
CA GLY A 71 11.82 -0.10 -13.38
C GLY A 71 12.05 1.27 -12.76
N PHE A 72 11.84 1.38 -11.45
CA PHE A 72 12.01 2.62 -10.71
C PHE A 72 13.48 3.06 -10.62
N ASN A 73 13.69 4.37 -10.67
CA ASN A 73 14.97 5.01 -10.44
C ASN A 73 15.40 4.86 -8.97
N GLY A 74 16.62 4.37 -8.76
CA GLY A 74 17.16 4.08 -7.43
C GLY A 74 17.32 5.33 -6.54
N ASP A 75 17.60 6.48 -7.15
CA ASP A 75 17.79 7.74 -6.42
C ASP A 75 16.48 8.20 -5.78
N VAL A 76 15.36 7.96 -6.45
CA VAL A 76 14.01 8.29 -5.98
C VAL A 76 13.64 7.46 -4.76
N MET A 77 13.96 6.17 -4.80
CA MET A 77 13.77 5.28 -3.65
C MET A 77 14.63 5.69 -2.46
N ALA A 78 15.86 6.15 -2.70
CA ALA A 78 16.76 6.63 -1.65
C ALA A 78 16.22 7.92 -1.01
N GLN A 79 15.81 8.90 -1.82
CA GLN A 79 15.20 10.14 -1.34
C GLN A 79 13.91 9.88 -0.57
N ALA A 80 13.07 8.97 -1.06
CA ALA A 80 11.84 8.58 -0.38
C ALA A 80 12.08 7.98 1.00
N LYS A 81 13.09 7.12 1.10
CA LYS A 81 13.49 6.54 2.36
C LYS A 81 14.02 7.59 3.33
N GLU A 82 14.80 8.56 2.86
CA GLU A 82 15.32 9.67 3.66
C GLU A 82 14.18 10.56 4.20
N ILE A 83 13.22 10.93 3.35
CA ILE A 83 12.06 11.74 3.76
C ILE A 83 11.21 10.99 4.77
N ALA A 84 10.89 9.72 4.53
CA ALA A 84 10.12 8.92 5.47
C ALA A 84 10.83 8.78 6.82
N THR A 85 12.13 8.50 6.82
CA THR A 85 12.94 8.38 8.05
C THR A 85 12.97 9.70 8.82
N THR A 86 13.13 10.82 8.11
CA THR A 86 13.14 12.16 8.69
C THR A 86 11.80 12.49 9.32
N ALA A 87 10.70 12.27 8.61
CA ALA A 87 9.34 12.52 9.12
C ALA A 87 9.03 11.70 10.38
N ILE A 88 9.37 10.41 10.39
CA ILE A 88 9.18 9.54 11.57
C ILE A 88 10.03 10.01 12.75
N SER A 89 11.27 10.41 12.50
CA SER A 89 12.17 10.91 13.55
C SER A 89 11.68 12.23 14.15
N GLN A 90 11.03 13.08 13.33
CA GLN A 90 10.50 14.35 13.78
C GLN A 90 9.18 14.18 14.55
N GLU A 91 8.31 13.26 14.14
CA GLU A 91 7.06 12.95 14.88
C GLU A 91 7.34 12.44 16.30
N GLN A 92 8.47 11.75 16.52
CA GLN A 92 8.91 11.32 17.85
C GLN A 92 9.42 12.48 18.72
N ASN A 93 9.84 13.60 18.12
CA ASN A 93 10.54 14.69 18.79
C ASN A 93 9.74 16.00 18.86
N ALA A 94 8.71 16.19 18.03
CA ALA A 94 8.11 17.51 17.81
C ALA A 94 6.60 17.53 18.09
N ALA A 95 6.21 18.47 18.96
CA ALA A 95 4.87 19.00 19.09
C ALA A 95 4.54 20.08 18.03
N GLU A 96 5.46 20.39 17.10
CA GLU A 96 5.35 21.56 16.21
C GLU A 96 5.80 21.29 14.76
N GLU A 97 4.90 21.66 13.84
CA GLU A 97 5.12 22.27 12.51
C GLU A 97 5.75 21.48 11.35
N ILE A 98 5.60 20.16 11.27
CA ILE A 98 5.66 19.52 9.94
C ILE A 98 4.23 19.39 9.42
N PRO A 99 3.95 19.74 8.15
CA PRO A 99 2.68 19.40 7.53
C PRO A 99 2.53 17.88 7.64
N ASN A 100 1.66 17.44 8.57
CA ASN A 100 1.53 16.04 8.93
C ASN A 100 1.32 15.21 7.66
N PRO A 101 2.13 14.16 7.42
CA PRO A 101 1.89 13.28 6.28
C PRO A 101 0.45 12.79 6.34
N SER A 102 -0.26 12.87 5.21
CA SER A 102 -1.67 12.49 5.17
C SER A 102 -1.76 10.98 5.40
N ILE A 103 -2.30 10.60 6.56
CA ILE A 103 -2.63 9.21 6.85
C ILE A 103 -3.72 8.80 5.87
N ILE A 104 -3.42 7.83 4.99
CA ILE A 104 -4.39 7.35 4.00
C ILE A 104 -5.36 6.38 4.65
N PHE A 105 -4.80 5.40 5.37
CA PHE A 105 -5.55 4.40 6.12
C PHE A 105 -4.74 3.85 7.29
N LYS A 106 -5.46 3.24 8.23
CA LYS A 106 -4.92 2.56 9.41
C LYS A 106 -5.07 1.05 9.26
N LEU A 107 -4.03 0.31 9.62
CA LEU A 107 -4.01 -1.15 9.61
C LEU A 107 -4.10 -1.68 11.04
N ALA A 108 -5.12 -2.48 11.32
CA ALA A 108 -5.26 -3.17 12.60
C ALA A 108 -5.20 -4.69 12.39
N ARG A 109 -4.40 -5.38 13.22
CA ARG A 109 -4.34 -6.84 13.24
C ARG A 109 -5.07 -7.37 14.46
N THR A 110 -6.07 -8.23 14.25
CA THR A 110 -6.91 -8.73 15.36
C THR A 110 -6.38 -10.01 15.99
N HIS A 111 -5.77 -10.92 15.21
CA HIS A 111 -5.35 -12.24 15.72
C HIS A 111 -3.99 -12.72 15.17
N TRP A 112 -3.30 -13.53 15.99
CA TRP A 112 -2.01 -14.15 15.65
C TRP A 112 -2.12 -15.62 15.24
N TYR A 113 -3.06 -16.37 15.82
CA TYR A 113 -3.12 -17.83 15.68
C TYR A 113 -4.29 -18.24 14.78
N ASN A 114 -3.98 -19.11 13.81
CA ASN A 114 -4.84 -19.76 12.81
C ASN A 114 -5.35 -18.90 11.65
N ASP A 115 -5.82 -17.68 11.89
CA ASP A 115 -6.29 -16.77 10.85
C ASP A 115 -5.79 -15.35 11.12
N SER A 116 -4.73 -14.93 10.42
CA SER A 116 -4.31 -13.53 10.49
C SER A 116 -5.34 -12.68 9.75
N LYS A 117 -6.16 -11.97 10.52
CA LYS A 117 -7.11 -10.98 9.99
C LYS A 117 -6.56 -9.57 10.19
N TRP A 118 -6.52 -8.84 9.08
CA TRP A 118 -6.25 -7.41 9.03
C TRP A 118 -7.54 -6.68 8.72
N THR A 119 -7.78 -5.59 9.42
CA THR A 119 -8.84 -4.65 9.11
C THR A 119 -8.20 -3.33 8.75
N VAL A 120 -8.57 -2.79 7.59
CA VAL A 120 -8.14 -1.47 7.15
C VAL A 120 -9.24 -0.47 7.43
N THR A 121 -8.93 0.62 8.12
CA THR A 121 -9.89 1.67 8.44
C THR A 121 -9.46 3.03 7.88
N LYS A 122 -10.42 3.83 7.42
CA LYS A 122 -10.15 5.21 7.02
C LYS A 122 -10.11 6.10 8.26
N PRO A 123 -9.09 6.96 8.46
CA PRO A 123 -9.14 7.95 9.52
C PRO A 123 -10.32 8.90 9.28
N VAL A 124 -11.23 8.99 10.25
CA VAL A 124 -12.24 10.05 10.27
C VAL A 124 -11.50 11.35 10.62
N PHE A 125 -11.18 12.17 9.61
CA PHE A 125 -10.65 13.50 9.85
C PHE A 125 -11.75 14.34 10.50
N GLU A 126 -11.61 14.62 11.80
CA GLU A 126 -12.50 15.52 12.53
C GLU A 126 -12.31 16.95 12.00
N GLN A 127 -13.15 17.31 11.04
CA GLN A 127 -13.33 18.71 10.61
C GLN A 127 -13.83 19.61 11.77
N ARG A 128 -14.30 18.99 12.88
CA ARG A 128 -14.86 19.67 14.05
C ARG A 128 -13.85 20.41 14.93
N LEU A 129 -12.55 20.15 14.81
CA LEU A 129 -11.56 20.78 15.70
C LEU A 129 -11.19 22.22 15.28
N LEU A 130 -11.44 22.57 14.02
CA LEU A 130 -11.23 23.94 13.50
C LEU A 130 -12.39 24.88 13.82
N ASP A 131 -13.62 24.36 13.97
CA ASP A 131 -14.79 25.16 14.33
C ASP A 131 -14.83 25.53 15.83
N ALA A 132 -14.01 24.87 16.67
CA ALA A 132 -13.98 25.06 18.12
C ALA A 132 -12.96 26.11 18.61
N LEU A 133 -12.23 26.79 17.73
CA LEU A 133 -11.25 27.83 18.08
C LEU A 133 -11.84 29.25 18.14
N GLY A 134 -13.16 29.37 18.21
CA GLY A 134 -13.86 30.63 18.43
C GLY A 134 -13.81 31.07 19.91
N ASP A 135 -12.83 31.92 20.24
CA ASP A 135 -12.99 33.08 21.14
C ASP A 135 -13.41 32.82 22.60
N GLU A 136 -12.64 32.04 23.38
CA GLU A 136 -12.76 32.02 24.85
C GLU A 136 -11.43 32.24 25.59
N SER A 137 -11.48 33.10 26.61
CA SER A 137 -10.33 33.72 27.29
C SER A 137 -9.85 33.00 28.56
N ASP A 138 -10.24 31.73 28.77
CA ASP A 138 -9.95 31.02 30.03
C ASP A 138 -9.18 29.71 29.78
N VAL A 139 -7.85 29.81 29.85
CA VAL A 139 -6.90 28.81 29.35
C VAL A 139 -6.99 27.47 30.10
N ASP A 140 -7.31 27.48 31.39
CA ASP A 140 -7.32 26.27 32.23
C ASP A 140 -8.61 25.46 32.10
N SER A 141 -9.76 26.13 31.94
CA SER A 141 -11.03 25.48 31.65
C SER A 141 -11.00 24.88 30.24
N ILE A 142 -10.43 25.60 29.27
CA ILE A 142 -10.15 25.09 27.91
C ILE A 142 -9.26 23.84 27.98
N ARG A 143 -8.20 23.83 28.77
CA ARG A 143 -7.29 22.67 28.84
C ARG A 143 -7.98 21.43 29.41
N LYS A 144 -8.76 21.57 30.48
CA LYS A 144 -9.50 20.45 31.08
C LYS A 144 -10.61 19.94 30.16
N GLN A 145 -11.36 20.86 29.54
CA GLN A 145 -12.41 20.49 28.59
C GLN A 145 -11.81 19.84 27.34
N LYS A 146 -10.66 20.31 26.85
CA LYS A 146 -9.92 19.70 25.74
C LYS A 146 -9.43 18.29 26.07
N LEU A 147 -8.91 18.06 27.28
CA LEU A 147 -8.50 16.73 27.73
C LEU A 147 -9.69 15.76 27.80
N GLN A 148 -10.81 16.20 28.38
CA GLN A 148 -12.00 15.35 28.50
C GLN A 148 -12.67 15.09 27.14
N ASN A 149 -12.71 16.10 26.27
CA ASN A 149 -13.18 15.94 24.89
C ASN A 149 -12.25 15.01 24.09
N MET A 150 -10.93 15.04 24.33
CA MET A 150 -9.99 14.11 23.71
C MET A 150 -10.21 12.67 24.19
N GLU A 151 -10.46 12.43 25.48
CA GLU A 151 -10.74 11.08 25.99
C GLU A 151 -12.06 10.52 25.43
N ASN A 152 -13.11 11.35 25.40
CA ASN A 152 -14.39 10.97 24.80
C ASN A 152 -14.26 10.75 23.29
N ALA A 153 -13.54 11.62 22.58
CA ALA A 153 -13.27 11.47 21.15
C ALA A 153 -12.46 10.20 20.85
N GLN A 154 -11.50 9.82 21.69
CA GLN A 154 -10.77 8.55 21.51
C GLN A 154 -11.67 7.33 21.67
N GLN A 155 -12.65 7.38 22.57
CA GLN A 155 -13.63 6.30 22.74
C GLN A 155 -14.64 6.26 21.59
N GLU A 156 -15.14 7.41 21.13
CA GLU A 156 -16.06 7.49 19.99
C GLU A 156 -15.37 7.18 18.64
N GLN A 157 -14.09 7.53 18.49
CA GLN A 157 -13.30 7.23 17.28
C GLN A 157 -13.14 5.72 17.06
N GLN A 158 -13.02 4.92 18.13
CA GLN A 158 -13.02 3.46 17.98
C GLN A 158 -14.36 2.93 17.42
N GLN A 159 -15.44 3.68 17.56
CA GLN A 159 -16.78 3.23 17.19
C GLN A 159 -17.20 3.67 15.77
N ASN A 160 -16.48 4.61 15.15
CA ASN A 160 -16.83 5.19 13.85
C ASN A 160 -15.79 4.95 12.73
N ASP A 161 -14.79 4.10 12.97
CA ASP A 161 -13.82 3.74 11.96
C ASP A 161 -14.52 3.00 10.79
N ILE A 162 -14.49 3.62 9.60
CA ILE A 162 -15.07 3.03 8.40
C ILE A 162 -14.11 1.94 7.90
N VAL A 163 -14.55 0.69 7.98
CA VAL A 163 -13.81 -0.46 7.42
C VAL A 163 -13.77 -0.33 5.90
N LEU A 164 -12.56 -0.29 5.32
CA LEU A 164 -12.33 -0.22 3.88
C LEU A 164 -12.14 -1.60 3.25
N ALA A 165 -11.47 -2.49 3.98
CA ALA A 165 -11.19 -3.85 3.55
C ALA A 165 -10.81 -4.73 4.74
N GLU A 166 -10.98 -6.03 4.56
CA GLU A 166 -10.52 -7.06 5.48
C GLU A 166 -9.64 -8.06 4.73
N SER A 167 -8.45 -8.36 5.24
CA SER A 167 -7.57 -9.37 4.67
C SER A 167 -7.44 -10.55 5.61
N SER A 168 -7.70 -11.77 5.15
CA SER A 168 -7.57 -13.01 5.90
C SER A 168 -6.64 -14.00 5.19
N SER A 169 -5.74 -14.61 5.96
CA SER A 169 -4.85 -15.66 5.45
C SER A 169 -4.99 -16.90 6.34
N PRO A 170 -5.64 -17.97 5.86
CA PRO A 170 -5.75 -19.20 6.61
C PRO A 170 -4.38 -19.87 6.73
N MET A 171 -3.99 -20.32 7.93
CA MET A 171 -2.68 -20.96 8.15
C MET A 171 -2.43 -22.16 7.24
N LEU A 172 -3.47 -22.92 6.89
CA LEU A 172 -3.37 -24.13 6.06
C LEU A 172 -3.51 -23.84 4.55
N ALA A 173 -3.72 -22.59 4.15
CA ALA A 173 -3.97 -22.24 2.76
C ALA A 173 -2.69 -22.06 1.91
N PHE A 174 -1.54 -22.55 2.38
CA PHE A 174 -0.26 -22.53 1.66
C PHE A 174 0.09 -21.19 1.01
N GLY A 175 -0.17 -20.09 1.72
CA GLY A 175 0.09 -18.75 1.19
C GLY A 175 -0.99 -18.24 0.22
N VAL A 176 -2.24 -18.60 0.45
CA VAL A 176 -3.38 -17.91 -0.17
C VAL A 176 -3.95 -16.92 0.85
N THR A 177 -4.10 -15.67 0.42
CA THR A 177 -4.67 -14.59 1.23
C THR A 177 -5.88 -14.02 0.49
N ASN A 178 -7.01 -13.88 1.20
CA ASN A 178 -8.24 -13.33 0.67
C ASN A 178 -8.45 -11.93 1.21
N ILE A 179 -8.67 -10.98 0.32
CA ILE A 179 -8.98 -9.60 0.63
C ILE A 179 -10.44 -9.37 0.26
N VAL A 180 -11.26 -9.03 1.24
CA VAL A 180 -12.70 -8.80 1.10
C VAL A 180 -12.99 -7.32 1.32
N PHE A 181 -13.87 -6.77 0.50
CA PHE A 181 -14.28 -5.38 0.58
C PHE A 181 -15.74 -5.29 1.03
N PRO A 182 -16.13 -4.25 1.78
CA PRO A 182 -17.53 -4.01 2.11
C PRO A 182 -18.39 -3.86 0.85
N PRO A 183 -19.71 -4.10 0.96
CA PRO A 183 -20.64 -3.77 -0.12
C PRO A 183 -20.52 -2.29 -0.51
N ASN A 184 -20.48 -2.00 -1.80
CA ASN A 184 -20.31 -0.64 -2.36
C ASN A 184 -18.95 0.02 -2.04
N SER A 185 -17.91 -0.77 -1.74
CA SER A 185 -16.56 -0.24 -1.66
C SER A 185 -16.15 0.42 -2.97
N LEU A 186 -15.49 1.57 -2.87
CA LEU A 186 -14.93 2.29 -4.02
C LEU A 186 -13.67 1.61 -4.57
N HIS A 187 -13.06 0.71 -3.79
CA HIS A 187 -11.78 0.08 -4.14
C HIS A 187 -11.97 -1.20 -4.96
N SER A 188 -12.97 -2.01 -4.64
CA SER A 188 -13.28 -3.22 -5.41
C SER A 188 -14.71 -3.69 -5.15
N SER A 189 -15.35 -4.15 -6.21
CA SER A 189 -16.68 -4.77 -6.17
C SER A 189 -16.66 -6.24 -5.75
N HIS A 190 -15.48 -6.88 -5.75
CA HIS A 190 -15.32 -8.31 -5.53
C HIS A 190 -14.12 -8.62 -4.63
N PRO A 191 -14.13 -9.79 -3.96
CA PRO A 191 -12.96 -10.26 -3.22
C PRO A 191 -11.76 -10.49 -4.13
N ILE A 192 -10.57 -10.19 -3.63
CA ILE A 192 -9.30 -10.43 -4.32
C ILE A 192 -8.57 -11.56 -3.62
N THR A 193 -8.15 -12.56 -4.39
CA THR A 193 -7.36 -13.68 -3.88
C THR A 193 -5.92 -13.55 -4.35
N VAL A 194 -5.01 -13.35 -3.40
CA VAL A 194 -3.57 -13.35 -3.61
C VAL A 194 -3.07 -14.78 -3.42
N ARG A 195 -2.39 -15.33 -4.43
CA ARG A 195 -1.94 -16.72 -4.45
C ARG A 195 -0.50 -16.85 -4.93
N PRO A 196 0.24 -17.89 -4.50
CA PRO A 196 1.57 -18.16 -5.02
C PRO A 196 1.49 -18.52 -6.50
N THR A 197 2.39 -17.96 -7.32
CA THR A 197 2.47 -18.30 -8.75
C THR A 197 3.16 -19.64 -8.98
N ASN A 198 4.07 -20.02 -8.08
CA ASN A 198 4.84 -21.26 -8.16
C ASN A 198 5.25 -21.68 -6.74
N ALA A 199 5.11 -22.97 -6.42
CA ALA A 199 5.48 -23.52 -5.11
C ALA A 199 6.94 -23.26 -4.71
N THR A 200 7.83 -23.08 -5.69
CA THR A 200 9.27 -22.87 -5.46
C THR A 200 9.69 -21.40 -5.42
N ARG A 201 8.84 -20.49 -5.94
CA ARG A 201 9.17 -19.07 -6.06
C ARG A 201 8.35 -18.25 -5.09
N ARG A 202 8.96 -17.19 -4.57
CA ARG A 202 8.32 -16.22 -3.68
C ARG A 202 7.40 -15.23 -4.41
N SER A 203 7.10 -15.51 -5.67
CA SER A 203 6.30 -14.63 -6.51
C SER A 203 4.83 -14.95 -6.32
N GLN A 204 4.01 -13.94 -6.07
CA GLN A 204 2.58 -14.07 -5.84
C GLN A 204 1.81 -13.29 -6.89
N SER A 205 0.60 -13.74 -7.18
CA SER A 205 -0.27 -13.11 -8.16
C SER A 205 -1.67 -12.94 -7.63
N PHE A 206 -2.35 -11.94 -8.16
CA PHE A 206 -3.77 -11.72 -7.95
C PHE A 206 -4.39 -11.21 -9.25
N VAL A 207 -5.72 -11.24 -9.32
CA VAL A 207 -6.48 -10.70 -10.44
C VAL A 207 -7.39 -9.61 -9.90
N HIS A 208 -7.41 -8.47 -10.57
CA HIS A 208 -8.30 -7.36 -10.27
C HIS A 208 -8.81 -6.79 -11.60
N ASP A 209 -10.13 -6.66 -11.75
CA ASP A 209 -10.79 -6.19 -12.97
C ASP A 209 -10.36 -6.91 -14.25
N SER A 210 -10.25 -8.25 -14.16
CA SER A 210 -9.77 -9.13 -15.25
C SER A 210 -8.31 -8.92 -15.67
N VAL A 211 -7.56 -8.08 -14.98
CA VAL A 211 -6.12 -7.88 -15.18
C VAL A 211 -5.36 -8.69 -14.16
N SER A 212 -4.31 -9.40 -14.62
CA SER A 212 -3.44 -10.17 -13.74
C SER A 212 -2.28 -9.32 -13.26
N TYR A 213 -2.05 -9.34 -11.96
CA TYR A 213 -0.94 -8.65 -11.30
C TYR A 213 -0.05 -9.66 -10.59
N ALA A 214 1.25 -9.38 -10.53
CA ALA A 214 2.20 -10.26 -9.86
C ALA A 214 3.29 -9.48 -9.11
N TRP A 215 3.44 -9.79 -7.82
CA TRP A 215 4.61 -9.42 -7.04
C TRP A 215 5.74 -10.43 -7.31
N ASP A 216 6.91 -9.92 -7.70
CA ASP A 216 8.07 -10.76 -7.97
C ASP A 216 9.34 -10.15 -7.33
N VAL A 217 10.25 -11.02 -6.90
CA VAL A 217 11.53 -10.60 -6.31
C VAL A 217 12.46 -10.22 -7.45
N ASN A 218 12.91 -8.96 -7.48
CA ASN A 218 13.85 -8.51 -8.51
C ASN A 218 15.28 -9.00 -8.21
N LYS A 219 15.58 -10.23 -8.65
CA LYS A 219 16.90 -10.86 -8.45
C LYS A 219 18.02 -10.17 -9.23
N ARG A 220 17.70 -9.42 -10.29
CA ARG A 220 18.71 -8.74 -11.11
C ARG A 220 19.33 -7.56 -10.37
N LEU A 221 18.49 -6.79 -9.67
CA LEU A 221 18.95 -5.63 -8.91
C LEU A 221 19.67 -6.04 -7.62
N PHE A 222 19.28 -7.16 -7.01
CA PHE A 222 19.85 -7.60 -5.73
C PHE A 222 20.16 -9.10 -5.72
N PRO A 223 21.32 -9.53 -6.26
CA PRO A 223 21.70 -10.94 -6.34
C PRO A 223 21.82 -11.66 -4.98
N GLY A 224 21.80 -10.93 -3.86
CA GLY A 224 21.75 -11.48 -2.50
C GLY A 224 20.61 -10.98 -1.62
N GLY A 225 19.71 -10.14 -2.13
CA GLY A 225 18.76 -9.38 -1.32
C GLY A 225 17.29 -9.70 -1.64
N GLY A 226 16.54 -10.15 -0.64
CA GLY A 226 15.09 -10.28 -0.74
C GLY A 226 14.34 -8.96 -0.50
N GLY A 227 15.03 -7.88 -0.11
CA GLY A 227 14.40 -6.64 0.33
C GLY A 227 13.68 -5.84 -0.73
N VAL A 228 13.69 -6.25 -2.00
CA VAL A 228 13.02 -5.52 -3.10
C VAL A 228 12.02 -6.41 -3.81
N LEU A 229 10.78 -5.92 -3.87
CA LEU A 229 9.67 -6.54 -4.57
C LEU A 229 9.17 -5.58 -5.64
N SER A 230 8.90 -6.10 -6.83
CA SER A 230 8.31 -5.35 -7.94
C SER A 230 6.91 -5.89 -8.20
N LEU A 231 5.93 -5.00 -8.35
CA LEU A 231 4.59 -5.31 -8.80
C LEU A 231 4.51 -5.15 -10.30
N TYR A 232 4.10 -6.21 -10.98
CA TYR A 232 3.96 -6.24 -12.43
C TYR A 232 2.50 -6.38 -12.84
N LYS A 233 2.07 -5.57 -13.81
CA LYS A 233 0.84 -5.76 -14.57
C LYS A 233 1.09 -6.68 -15.76
N GLY A 234 0.30 -7.72 -15.93
CA GLY A 234 0.33 -8.57 -17.12
C GLY A 234 -0.33 -7.86 -18.31
N VAL A 235 0.39 -7.72 -19.42
CA VAL A 235 -0.12 -7.14 -20.67
C VAL A 235 -0.02 -8.20 -21.75
N GLY A 236 -1.16 -8.77 -22.17
CA GLY A 236 -1.17 -9.92 -23.06
C GLY A 236 -0.59 -11.18 -22.41
N SER A 237 -0.03 -12.09 -23.23
CA SER A 237 0.45 -13.40 -22.76
C SER A 237 1.93 -13.44 -22.36
N ILE A 238 2.74 -12.47 -22.79
CA ILE A 238 4.21 -12.54 -22.67
C ILE A 238 4.79 -11.31 -21.96
N SER A 239 4.19 -10.13 -22.16
CA SER A 239 4.69 -8.89 -21.59
C SER A 239 4.16 -8.62 -20.19
N LYS A 240 5.01 -8.00 -19.38
CA LYS A 240 4.64 -7.46 -18.07
C LYS A 240 5.28 -6.09 -17.90
N ILE A 241 4.58 -5.18 -17.24
CA ILE A 241 5.02 -3.80 -16.98
C ILE A 241 5.15 -3.64 -15.47
N GLU A 242 6.27 -3.10 -14.99
CA GLU A 242 6.42 -2.77 -13.57
C GLU A 242 5.60 -1.52 -13.26
N ILE A 243 4.61 -1.65 -12.38
CA ILE A 243 3.72 -0.56 -11.96
C ILE A 243 3.93 -0.15 -10.51
N GLY A 244 4.72 -0.91 -9.75
CA GLY A 244 4.98 -0.62 -8.36
C GLY A 244 6.23 -1.31 -7.86
N ARG A 245 6.83 -0.76 -6.81
CA ARG A 245 8.03 -1.31 -6.17
C ARG A 245 8.01 -1.05 -4.69
N TYR A 246 8.35 -2.08 -3.95
CA TYR A 246 8.59 -2.03 -2.51
C TYR A 246 10.07 -2.28 -2.23
N GLN A 247 10.63 -1.48 -1.32
CA GLN A 247 11.97 -1.65 -0.81
C GLN A 247 11.97 -1.59 0.71
N SER A 248 12.40 -2.67 1.34
CA SER A 248 12.56 -2.74 2.79
C SER A 248 13.79 -1.97 3.26
N ASP A 249 13.65 -1.37 4.44
CA ASP A 249 14.71 -0.61 5.10
C ASP A 249 15.90 -1.48 5.51
N ASN A 250 15.64 -2.75 5.84
CA ASN A 250 16.61 -3.71 6.37
C ASN A 250 17.08 -4.75 5.34
N GLY A 251 16.67 -4.61 4.07
CA GLY A 251 17.03 -5.53 3.00
C GLY A 251 16.40 -6.92 3.07
N LYS A 252 15.45 -7.15 3.99
CA LYS A 252 14.69 -8.40 4.11
C LYS A 252 13.27 -8.21 3.57
N VAL A 253 12.62 -9.32 3.21
CA VAL A 253 11.20 -9.34 2.82
C VAL A 253 10.32 -9.24 4.08
N ILE A 254 10.43 -8.13 4.82
CA ILE A 254 9.53 -7.80 5.93
C ILE A 254 9.02 -6.37 5.76
N PRO A 255 7.85 -6.02 6.30
CA PRO A 255 7.39 -4.64 6.43
C PRO A 255 8.39 -3.78 7.18
N GLY A 256 8.30 -2.46 6.98
CA GLY A 256 9.39 -1.55 7.26
C GLY A 256 10.10 -1.21 5.97
N GLY A 257 9.52 -0.30 5.21
CA GLY A 257 10.05 0.12 3.94
C GLY A 257 9.18 1.12 3.21
N VAL A 258 9.65 1.45 2.02
CA VAL A 258 9.01 2.41 1.11
C VAL A 258 8.37 1.65 -0.03
N MET A 259 7.17 2.07 -0.43
CA MET A 259 6.49 1.60 -1.62
C MET A 259 6.21 2.76 -2.56
N VAL A 260 6.59 2.60 -3.82
CA VAL A 260 6.16 3.47 -4.92
C VAL A 260 5.16 2.71 -5.76
N ILE A 261 4.07 3.35 -6.13
CA ILE A 261 3.00 2.73 -6.91
C ILE A 261 2.43 3.71 -7.94
N ASP A 262 2.19 3.23 -9.15
CA ASP A 262 1.41 3.93 -10.16
C ASP A 262 -0.08 3.77 -9.82
N SER A 263 -0.69 4.83 -9.30
CA SER A 263 -2.07 4.80 -8.80
C SER A 263 -3.12 4.80 -9.90
N ASP A 264 -2.74 5.10 -11.14
CA ASP A 264 -3.66 5.03 -12.28
C ASP A 264 -3.82 3.58 -12.77
N GLU A 265 -2.78 2.76 -12.56
CA GLU A 265 -2.74 1.38 -13.00
C GLU A 265 -3.33 0.40 -11.97
N VAL A 266 -3.23 0.70 -10.69
CA VAL A 266 -3.81 -0.12 -9.62
C VAL A 266 -4.21 0.71 -8.41
N ASP A 267 -5.36 0.39 -7.84
CA ASP A 267 -5.80 1.02 -6.59
C ASP A 267 -4.76 0.80 -5.47
N VAL A 268 -4.47 1.90 -4.79
CA VAL A 268 -3.41 2.01 -3.77
C VAL A 268 -3.67 1.07 -2.58
N LEU A 269 -4.93 0.96 -2.15
CA LEU A 269 -5.31 0.07 -1.05
C LEU A 269 -5.12 -1.39 -1.47
N ILE A 270 -5.49 -1.76 -2.69
CA ILE A 270 -5.28 -3.11 -3.24
C ILE A 270 -3.78 -3.43 -3.33
N ALA A 271 -2.97 -2.48 -3.81
CA ALA A 271 -1.53 -2.66 -3.94
C ALA A 271 -0.87 -2.87 -2.57
N VAL A 272 -1.22 -2.08 -1.55
CA VAL A 272 -0.70 -2.24 -0.19
C VAL A 272 -1.17 -3.55 0.46
N LEU A 273 -2.46 -3.89 0.35
CA LEU A 273 -2.98 -5.13 0.94
C LEU A 273 -2.39 -6.38 0.29
N SER A 274 -2.23 -6.38 -1.03
CA SER A 274 -1.57 -7.48 -1.74
C SER A 274 -0.09 -7.59 -1.36
N LEU A 275 0.62 -6.47 -1.18
CA LEU A 275 1.99 -6.48 -0.67
C LEU A 275 2.05 -7.07 0.74
N LEU A 276 1.17 -6.67 1.64
CA LEU A 276 1.11 -7.23 3.00
C LEU A 276 0.81 -8.73 3.00
N ALA A 277 -0.05 -9.21 2.08
CA ALA A 277 -0.24 -10.63 1.84
C ALA A 277 1.08 -11.32 1.45
N VAL A 278 1.89 -10.69 0.57
CA VAL A 278 3.22 -11.22 0.21
C VAL A 278 4.17 -11.26 1.41
N LEU A 279 4.23 -10.18 2.18
CA LEU A 279 5.15 -10.05 3.31
C LEU A 279 4.77 -10.99 4.47
N SER A 280 3.47 -11.23 4.70
CA SER A 280 2.98 -12.08 5.81
C SER A 280 3.26 -13.57 5.67
N GLN A 281 3.32 -14.08 4.44
CA GLN A 281 3.57 -15.51 4.23
C GLN A 281 4.96 -15.94 4.67
N ARG A 282 5.92 -15.02 4.69
CA ARG A 282 7.29 -15.34 5.10
C ARG A 282 7.35 -15.74 6.57
N ASP A 283 6.58 -15.06 7.41
CA ASP A 283 6.59 -15.29 8.85
C ASP A 283 5.97 -16.64 9.20
N SER A 284 5.08 -17.18 8.35
CA SER A 284 4.48 -18.50 8.53
C SER A 284 5.46 -19.67 8.29
N PHE A 285 6.56 -19.45 7.54
CA PHE A 285 7.55 -20.48 7.22
C PHE A 285 8.93 -20.25 7.84
N SER A 286 9.12 -19.17 8.59
CA SER A 286 10.31 -19.00 9.41
C SER A 286 10.22 -19.91 10.63
N PHE A 287 10.70 -21.15 10.49
CA PHE A 287 11.03 -21.96 11.66
C PHE A 287 12.08 -21.19 12.47
N PRO A 288 11.93 -21.07 13.81
CA PRO A 288 12.98 -20.50 14.64
C PRO A 288 14.22 -21.37 14.47
N THR A 289 15.18 -20.91 13.69
CA THR A 289 16.49 -21.54 13.65
C THR A 289 17.10 -21.30 15.01
N SER A 290 17.16 -22.35 15.83
CA SER A 290 17.74 -22.40 17.17
C SER A 290 19.27 -22.20 17.14
N ARG A 291 19.72 -21.08 16.57
CA ARG A 291 21.10 -20.57 16.68
C ARG A 291 21.10 -19.29 17.52
N GLN A 292 20.59 -19.44 18.74
CA GLN A 292 21.06 -18.65 19.88
C GLN A 292 21.17 -19.61 21.05
N VAL A 293 22.26 -20.38 21.05
CA VAL A 293 22.82 -20.96 22.27
C VAL A 293 24.27 -20.47 22.32
N ALA A 294 24.49 -19.56 23.28
CA ALA A 294 25.73 -19.02 23.84
C ALA A 294 26.94 -18.83 22.89
#